data_AF-A0A843H017-F1
#
_entry.id   AF-A0A843H017-F1
#
_cell.length_a   1.000
_cell.length_b   1.000
_cell.length_c   1.000
_cell.angle_alpha   90.00
_cell.angle_beta   90.00
_cell.angle_gamma   90.00
#
_symmetry.space_group_name_H-M   'P 1'
#
loop_
_entity.id
_entity.type
_entity.pdbx_description
1 polymer ?
#
loop_
_entity_poly.entity_id
_entity_poly.type
_entity_poly.pdbx_seq_one_letter_code
_entity_poly.pdbx_strand_id
1 'polypeptide(L)'
;MKTRDLLEEIKENIEDYDIGIFEERARDENTDQTSKIRANFHIQNYNEIMELNIDDEDGSNIEVDDELVNDIKDELRRFFEGCSPESEEEFKKFITYTCIYLSLIAKRPLHPIGIDMHNGKTVFAKEENGETVYYCDIKEEQSKIAKDYYTCQYCVCKPSELK
;
A
#
# COMPACT_ATOMS: atom_id res chain seq x y z
N MET A 1 -12.67 12.00 9.54
CA MET A 1 -12.18 13.09 8.66
C MET A 1 -12.65 12.87 7.23
N LYS A 2 -12.56 13.87 6.36
CA LYS A 2 -12.89 13.71 4.94
C LYS A 2 -11.74 13.05 4.16
N THR A 3 -12.03 12.33 3.09
CA THR A 3 -11.00 11.77 2.18
C THR A 3 -10.11 12.85 1.57
N ARG A 4 -10.65 14.04 1.28
CA ARG A 4 -9.83 15.19 0.85
C ARG A 4 -8.80 15.59 1.91
N ASP A 5 -9.25 15.79 3.14
CA ASP A 5 -8.37 16.18 4.25
C ASP A 5 -7.29 15.10 4.50
N LEU A 6 -7.67 13.82 4.39
CA LEU A 6 -6.73 12.70 4.49
C LEU A 6 -5.73 12.68 3.33
N LEU A 7 -6.16 12.99 2.10
CA LEU A 7 -5.25 13.07 0.95
C LEU A 7 -4.25 14.22 1.10
N GLU A 8 -4.69 15.38 1.58
CA GLU A 8 -3.82 16.51 1.90
C GLU A 8 -2.78 16.12 2.95
N GLU A 9 -3.21 15.47 4.04
CA GLU A 9 -2.29 14.95 5.04
C GLU A 9 -1.28 13.95 4.44
N ILE A 10 -1.73 13.02 3.60
CA ILE A 10 -0.85 12.07 2.90
C ILE A 10 0.20 12.82 2.07
N LYS A 11 -0.20 13.80 1.27
CA LYS A 11 0.70 14.59 0.41
C LYS A 11 1.77 15.31 1.23
N GLU A 12 1.36 16.09 2.22
CA GLU A 12 2.28 16.82 3.13
C GLU A 12 3.28 15.89 3.81
N ASN A 13 2.89 14.64 4.05
CA ASN A 13 3.74 13.69 4.74
C ASN A 13 4.73 12.96 3.82
N ILE A 14 4.53 12.96 2.50
CA ILE A 14 5.39 12.26 1.54
C ILE A 14 6.06 13.17 0.51
N GLU A 15 5.67 14.44 0.40
CA GLU A 15 6.12 15.36 -0.66
C GLU A 15 7.65 15.54 -0.74
N ASP A 16 8.33 15.46 0.39
CA ASP A 16 9.78 15.61 0.49
C ASP A 16 10.55 14.30 0.31
N TYR A 17 9.86 13.16 0.16
CA TYR A 17 10.53 11.87 0.01
C TYR A 17 11.25 11.78 -1.35
N ASP A 18 12.53 11.40 -1.33
CA ASP A 18 13.33 11.25 -2.56
C ASP A 18 12.88 10.02 -3.37
N ILE A 19 11.92 10.25 -4.27
CA ILE A 19 11.42 9.22 -5.20
C ILE A 19 12.49 8.76 -6.20
N GLY A 20 13.55 9.56 -6.41
CA GLY A 20 14.67 9.25 -7.29
C GLY A 20 15.35 7.94 -6.94
N ILE A 21 15.39 7.58 -5.65
CA ILE A 21 15.93 6.28 -5.17
C ILE A 21 15.19 5.10 -5.81
N PHE A 22 13.86 5.17 -5.97
CA PHE A 22 13.12 4.12 -6.66
C PHE A 22 13.33 4.18 -8.18
N GLU A 23 13.45 5.37 -8.77
CA GLU A 23 13.72 5.49 -10.21
C GLU A 23 15.07 4.87 -10.59
N GLU A 24 16.11 5.13 -9.79
CA GLU A 24 17.43 4.52 -9.96
C GLU A 24 17.33 3.00 -9.86
N ARG A 25 16.66 2.49 -8.83
CA ARG A 25 16.44 1.05 -8.64
C ARG A 25 15.65 0.41 -9.78
N ALA A 26 14.66 1.12 -10.34
CA ALA A 26 13.87 0.63 -11.46
C ALA A 26 14.70 0.52 -12.76
N ARG A 27 15.69 1.41 -12.95
CA ARG A 27 16.55 1.47 -14.15
C ARG A 27 17.81 0.62 -14.03
N ASP A 28 18.29 0.31 -12.83
CA ASP A 28 19.51 -0.46 -12.62
C ASP A 28 19.42 -1.89 -13.18
N GLU A 29 20.28 -2.23 -14.13
CA GLU A 29 20.33 -3.54 -14.77
C GLU A 29 20.64 -4.68 -13.79
N ASN A 30 21.32 -4.40 -12.68
CA ASN A 30 21.69 -5.40 -11.67
C ASN A 30 20.59 -5.69 -10.65
N THR A 31 19.58 -4.83 -10.55
CA THR A 31 18.45 -5.02 -9.66
C THR A 31 17.54 -6.14 -10.18
N ASP A 32 17.13 -7.06 -9.30
CA ASP A 32 16.24 -8.16 -9.65
C ASP A 32 14.83 -7.67 -10.04
N GLN A 33 14.11 -8.51 -10.80
CA GLN A 33 12.83 -8.11 -11.38
C GLN A 33 11.76 -7.80 -10.31
N THR A 34 11.76 -8.52 -9.18
CA THR A 34 10.79 -8.26 -8.10
C THR A 34 11.05 -6.91 -7.46
N SER A 35 12.32 -6.57 -7.21
CA SER A 35 12.72 -5.25 -6.71
C SER A 35 12.35 -4.12 -7.69
N LYS A 36 12.50 -4.34 -9.00
CA LYS A 36 12.05 -3.38 -10.03
C LYS A 36 10.54 -3.19 -10.04
N ILE A 37 9.77 -4.26 -9.90
CA ILE A 37 8.30 -4.19 -9.82
C ILE A 37 7.87 -3.38 -8.59
N ARG A 38 8.50 -3.61 -7.43
CA ARG A 38 8.23 -2.83 -6.21
C ARG A 38 8.59 -1.36 -6.39
N ALA A 39 9.77 -1.06 -6.96
CA ALA A 39 10.19 0.31 -7.22
C ALA A 39 9.21 1.05 -8.14
N ASN A 40 8.83 0.44 -9.26
CA ASN A 40 7.83 1.02 -10.17
C ASN A 40 6.48 1.24 -9.51
N PHE A 41 6.05 0.31 -8.64
CA PHE A 41 4.80 0.48 -7.90
C PHE A 41 4.86 1.67 -6.93
N HIS A 42 5.98 1.87 -6.24
CA HIS A 42 6.16 3.04 -5.37
C HIS A 42 6.15 4.35 -6.18
N ILE A 43 6.85 4.39 -7.32
CA ILE A 43 6.85 5.55 -8.22
C ILE A 43 5.44 5.87 -8.71
N GLN A 44 4.70 4.85 -9.18
CA GLN A 44 3.33 5.01 -9.69
C GLN A 44 2.39 5.56 -8.61
N ASN A 45 2.41 4.97 -7.41
CA ASN A 45 1.57 5.44 -6.32
C ASN A 45 1.94 6.85 -5.87
N TYR A 46 3.24 7.18 -5.78
CA TYR A 46 3.67 8.53 -5.44
C TYR A 46 3.14 9.56 -6.44
N ASN A 47 3.37 9.35 -7.74
CA ASN A 47 2.90 10.26 -8.78
C ASN A 47 1.37 10.39 -8.75
N GLU A 48 0.65 9.27 -8.65
CA GLU A 48 -0.81 9.26 -8.57
C GLU A 48 -1.33 10.02 -7.34
N ILE A 49 -0.73 9.82 -6.17
CA ILE A 49 -1.07 10.56 -4.94
C ILE A 49 -0.87 12.05 -5.16
N MET A 50 0.30 12.47 -5.67
CA MET A 50 0.65 13.88 -5.82
C MET A 50 -0.25 14.59 -6.84
N GLU A 51 -0.63 13.90 -7.93
CA GLU A 51 -1.49 14.41 -8.99
C GLU A 51 -2.98 14.37 -8.65
N LEU A 52 -3.42 13.47 -7.77
CA LEU A 52 -4.83 13.29 -7.42
C LEU A 52 -5.39 14.53 -6.73
N ASN A 53 -6.58 14.97 -7.12
CA ASN A 53 -7.37 15.96 -6.40
C ASN A 53 -8.74 15.36 -6.12
N ILE A 54 -9.28 15.61 -4.93
CA ILE A 54 -10.59 15.13 -4.48
C ILE A 54 -11.50 16.35 -4.39
N ASP A 55 -12.48 16.39 -5.29
CA ASP A 55 -13.47 17.48 -5.36
C ASP A 55 -14.75 17.10 -4.61
N ASP A 56 -15.44 18.10 -4.05
CA ASP A 56 -16.71 17.89 -3.35
C ASP A 56 -17.85 17.48 -4.31
N GLU A 57 -17.71 17.76 -5.60
CA GLU A 57 -18.79 17.63 -6.60
C GLU A 57 -18.94 16.22 -7.19
N ASP A 58 -17.88 15.40 -7.19
CA ASP A 58 -17.89 14.07 -7.83
C ASP A 58 -18.27 12.92 -6.88
N GLY A 59 -18.51 13.24 -5.59
CA GLY A 59 -18.87 12.28 -4.55
C GLY A 59 -17.72 11.45 -4.01
N SER A 60 -16.47 11.72 -4.41
CA SER A 60 -15.27 11.07 -3.87
C SER A 60 -14.87 11.61 -2.49
N ASN A 61 -15.35 12.81 -2.10
CA ASN A 61 -15.10 13.39 -0.79
C ASN A 61 -15.99 12.81 0.34
N ILE A 62 -15.73 11.57 0.72
CA ILE A 62 -16.51 10.82 1.72
C ILE A 62 -15.91 10.91 3.13
N GLU A 63 -16.69 10.53 4.14
CA GLU A 63 -16.18 10.35 5.50
C GLU A 63 -15.27 9.13 5.59
N VAL A 64 -14.16 9.30 6.29
CA VAL A 64 -13.22 8.26 6.70
C VAL A 64 -13.15 8.27 8.22
N ASP A 65 -13.13 7.08 8.81
CA ASP A 65 -12.98 6.90 10.24
C ASP A 65 -11.56 7.24 10.69
N ASP A 66 -11.42 8.21 11.60
CA ASP A 66 -10.14 8.65 12.14
C ASP A 66 -9.49 7.57 13.00
N GLU A 67 -10.28 6.74 13.68
CA GLU A 67 -9.76 5.61 14.45
C GLU A 67 -9.09 4.61 13.50
N LEU A 68 -9.71 4.33 12.35
CA LEU A 68 -9.13 3.43 11.35
C LEU A 68 -7.82 3.97 10.74
N VAL A 69 -7.71 5.28 10.51
CA VAL A 69 -6.46 5.91 10.04
C VAL A 69 -5.35 5.71 11.09
N ASN A 70 -5.65 5.97 12.36
CA ASN A 70 -4.69 5.83 13.45
C ASN A 70 -4.29 4.36 13.69
N ASP A 71 -5.23 3.43 13.58
CA ASP A 71 -4.98 2.00 13.68
C ASP A 71 -3.99 1.52 12.61
N ILE A 72 -4.13 1.98 11.36
CA ILE A 72 -3.18 1.65 10.29
C ILE A 72 -1.79 2.21 10.61
N LYS A 73 -1.70 3.45 11.09
CA LYS A 73 -0.41 4.08 11.48
C LYS A 73 0.26 3.29 12.60
N ASP A 74 -0.49 2.92 13.63
CA ASP A 74 0.01 2.17 14.77
C ASP A 74 0.42 0.74 14.42
N GLU A 75 -0.30 0.10 13.51
CA GLU A 75 0.07 -1.21 12.97
C GLU A 75 1.37 -1.14 12.17
N LEU A 76 1.53 -0.15 11.29
CA LEU A 76 2.73 0.02 10.47
C LEU A 76 3.94 0.42 11.31
N ARG A 77 3.75 1.24 12.34
CA ARG A 77 4.78 1.50 13.35
C ARG A 77 5.29 0.20 13.99
N ARG A 78 4.38 -0.64 14.49
CA ARG A 78 4.73 -1.95 15.08
C ARG A 78 5.42 -2.88 14.07
N PHE A 79 4.96 -2.88 12.82
CA PHE A 79 5.61 -3.61 11.73
C PHE A 79 7.07 -3.17 11.56
N PHE A 80 7.33 -1.87 11.48
CA PHE A 80 8.70 -1.37 11.32
C PHE A 80 9.56 -1.64 12.55
N GLU A 81 9.04 -1.43 13.76
CA GLU A 81 9.75 -1.76 15.00
C GLU A 81 10.16 -3.25 15.07
N GLY A 82 9.33 -4.16 14.54
CA GLY A 82 9.59 -5.59 14.58
C GLY A 82 10.39 -6.17 13.40
N CYS A 83 10.20 -5.64 12.18
CA CYS A 83 10.83 -6.16 10.96
C CYS A 83 12.10 -5.41 10.53
N SER A 84 12.09 -4.09 10.63
CA SER A 84 13.11 -3.23 10.02
C SER A 84 13.27 -1.92 10.81
N PRO A 85 13.59 -1.98 12.11
CA PRO A 85 13.69 -0.82 12.97
C PRO A 85 14.75 0.19 12.49
N GLU A 86 15.77 -0.29 11.77
CA GLU A 86 16.85 0.48 11.16
C GLU A 86 16.45 1.24 9.89
N SER A 87 15.25 1.03 9.36
CA SER A 87 14.77 1.78 8.20
C SER A 87 14.75 3.27 8.49
N GLU A 88 15.07 4.06 7.47
CA GLU A 88 15.04 5.52 7.56
C GLU A 88 13.62 5.99 7.86
N GLU A 89 13.48 6.98 8.74
CA GLU A 89 12.16 7.48 9.17
C GLU A 89 11.34 8.03 8.01
N GLU A 90 11.99 8.68 7.04
CA GLU A 90 11.34 9.16 5.81
C GLU A 90 10.77 8.00 4.97
N PHE A 91 11.49 6.89 4.87
CA PHE A 91 10.99 5.68 4.20
C PHE A 91 9.83 5.05 4.96
N LYS A 92 9.92 4.94 6.29
CA LYS A 92 8.80 4.44 7.13
C LYS A 92 7.55 5.28 6.93
N LYS A 93 7.71 6.61 6.91
CA LYS A 93 6.65 7.59 6.69
C LYS A 93 6.04 7.42 5.29
N PHE A 94 6.86 7.40 4.25
CA PHE A 94 6.45 7.18 2.87
C PHE A 94 5.60 5.91 2.69
N ILE A 95 6.08 4.77 3.23
CA ILE A 95 5.35 3.50 3.16
C ILE A 95 4.04 3.59 3.94
N THR A 96 4.06 4.20 5.13
CA THR A 96 2.87 4.33 5.99
C THR A 96 1.74 5.05 5.26
N TYR A 97 2.01 6.24 4.73
CA TYR A 97 1.00 7.04 4.05
C TYR A 97 0.60 6.46 2.69
N THR A 98 1.52 5.79 1.99
CA THR A 98 1.16 5.03 0.77
C THR A 98 0.19 3.89 1.08
N CYS A 99 0.38 3.16 2.19
CA CYS A 99 -0.55 2.11 2.61
C CYS A 99 -1.93 2.67 2.97
N ILE A 100 -1.99 3.80 3.68
CA ILE A 100 -3.25 4.49 4.02
C ILE A 100 -3.99 4.88 2.74
N TYR A 101 -3.29 5.51 1.79
CA TYR A 101 -3.85 5.86 0.49
C TYR A 101 -4.46 4.65 -0.23
N LEU A 102 -3.70 3.56 -0.35
CA LEU A 102 -4.14 2.34 -1.04
C LEU A 102 -5.35 1.69 -0.36
N SER A 103 -5.37 1.64 0.96
CA SER A 103 -6.43 1.01 1.76
C SER A 103 -7.70 1.84 1.84
N LEU A 104 -7.58 3.17 1.99
CA LEU A 104 -8.70 4.02 2.36
C LEU A 104 -9.23 4.86 1.20
N ILE A 105 -8.35 5.30 0.29
CA ILE A 105 -8.71 6.18 -0.83
C ILE A 105 -8.80 5.39 -2.14
N ALA A 106 -7.69 4.83 -2.61
CA ALA A 106 -7.64 4.17 -3.91
C ALA A 106 -8.34 2.81 -3.95
N LYS A 107 -8.56 2.19 -2.79
CA LYS A 107 -9.13 0.83 -2.64
C LYS A 107 -8.41 -0.21 -3.51
N ARG A 108 -7.08 -0.17 -3.50
CA ARG A 108 -6.20 -1.06 -4.27
C ARG A 108 -5.31 -1.92 -3.35
N PRO A 109 -4.77 -3.04 -3.84
CA PRO A 109 -3.86 -3.88 -3.06
C PRO A 109 -2.64 -3.12 -2.52
N LEU A 110 -2.19 -3.48 -1.31
CA LEU A 110 -0.96 -2.94 -0.71
C LEU A 110 0.33 -3.36 -1.46
N HIS A 111 0.23 -4.39 -2.31
CA HIS A 111 1.34 -4.90 -3.09
C HIS A 111 0.96 -4.99 -4.58
N PRO A 112 1.93 -4.93 -5.50
CA PRO A 112 1.66 -4.94 -6.94
C PRO A 112 0.98 -6.23 -7.39
N ILE A 113 0.04 -6.13 -8.34
CA ILE A 113 -0.52 -7.31 -9.02
C ILE A 113 0.59 -8.03 -9.79
N GLY A 114 0.62 -9.35 -9.70
CA GLY A 114 1.60 -10.20 -10.39
C GLY A 114 2.97 -10.25 -9.71
N ILE A 115 3.16 -9.61 -8.56
CA ILE A 115 4.42 -9.72 -7.81
C ILE A 115 4.62 -11.16 -7.31
N ASP A 116 5.84 -11.70 -7.46
CA ASP A 116 6.19 -12.97 -6.82
C ASP A 116 6.50 -12.71 -5.34
N MET A 117 5.60 -13.16 -4.46
CA MET A 117 5.75 -12.99 -3.03
C MET A 117 6.57 -14.12 -2.40
N HIS A 118 6.46 -15.33 -2.95
CA HIS A 118 7.28 -16.52 -2.67
C HIS A 118 6.60 -17.75 -3.31
N ASN A 119 7.37 -18.67 -3.92
CA ASN A 119 6.87 -19.94 -4.47
C ASN A 119 5.69 -19.77 -5.47
N GLY A 120 5.68 -18.69 -6.24
CA GLY A 120 4.63 -18.41 -7.22
C GLY A 120 3.31 -17.89 -6.64
N LYS A 121 3.28 -17.60 -5.33
CA LYS A 121 2.16 -16.89 -4.69
C LYS A 121 2.19 -15.42 -5.05
N THR A 122 1.01 -14.85 -5.33
CA THR A 122 0.93 -13.48 -5.86
C THR A 122 -0.31 -12.73 -5.38
N VAL A 123 -0.41 -11.49 -5.84
CA VAL A 123 -1.64 -10.68 -5.84
C VAL A 123 -2.21 -10.70 -7.25
N PHE A 124 -3.50 -10.94 -7.38
CA PHE A 124 -4.18 -10.96 -8.68
C PHE A 124 -5.57 -10.34 -8.60
N ALA A 125 -6.12 -9.99 -9.76
CA ALA A 125 -7.47 -9.46 -9.89
C ALA A 125 -8.36 -10.42 -10.68
N LYS A 126 -9.65 -10.43 -10.37
CA LYS A 126 -10.71 -11.13 -11.12
C LYS A 126 -11.89 -10.19 -11.30
N GLU A 127 -12.57 -10.29 -12.44
CA GLU A 127 -13.86 -9.64 -12.63
C GLU A 127 -14.97 -10.52 -12.05
N GLU A 128 -15.72 -9.99 -11.08
CA GLU A 128 -16.83 -10.67 -10.42
C GLU A 128 -18.03 -9.75 -10.36
N ASN A 129 -19.17 -10.19 -10.91
CA ASN A 129 -20.41 -9.39 -10.97
C ASN A 129 -20.25 -7.98 -11.60
N GLY A 130 -19.26 -7.81 -12.49
CA GLY A 130 -18.97 -6.53 -13.14
C GLY A 130 -18.06 -5.61 -12.33
N GLU A 131 -17.46 -6.11 -11.25
CA GLU A 131 -16.51 -5.37 -10.41
C GLU A 131 -15.16 -6.10 -10.36
N THR A 132 -14.07 -5.34 -10.32
CA THR A 132 -12.73 -5.90 -10.10
C THR A 132 -12.57 -6.27 -8.63
N VAL A 133 -12.31 -7.55 -8.36
CA VAL A 133 -12.02 -8.10 -7.03
C VAL A 133 -10.56 -8.52 -6.95
N TYR A 134 -9.85 -8.03 -5.93
CA TYR A 134 -8.45 -8.37 -5.70
C TYR A 134 -8.30 -9.53 -4.71
N TYR A 135 -7.30 -10.36 -4.98
CA TYR A 135 -6.96 -11.54 -4.18
C TYR A 135 -5.47 -11.57 -3.86
N CYS A 136 -5.13 -12.18 -2.73
CA CYS A 136 -3.74 -12.38 -2.31
C CYS A 136 -3.55 -13.79 -1.75
N ASP A 137 -2.62 -14.55 -2.33
CA ASP A 137 -2.38 -15.96 -2.00
C ASP A 137 -1.79 -16.20 -0.61
N ILE A 138 -1.13 -15.20 -0.03
CA ILE A 138 -0.51 -15.32 1.30
C ILE A 138 -1.38 -14.77 2.41
N LYS A 139 -2.51 -14.11 2.11
CA LYS A 139 -3.27 -13.36 3.13
C LYS A 139 -3.80 -14.26 4.25
N GLU A 140 -4.33 -15.43 3.90
CA GLU A 140 -4.83 -16.39 4.91
C GLU A 140 -3.70 -17.03 5.71
N GLU A 141 -2.55 -17.31 5.09
CA GLU A 141 -1.38 -17.84 5.80
C GLU A 141 -0.84 -16.81 6.80
N GLN A 142 -0.71 -15.55 6.34
CA GLN A 142 -0.19 -14.47 7.17
C GLN A 142 -1.10 -14.15 8.35
N SER A 143 -2.43 -14.26 8.22
CA SER A 143 -3.35 -14.06 9.35
C SER A 143 -3.20 -15.11 10.45
N LYS A 144 -2.70 -16.31 10.12
CA LYS A 144 -2.49 -17.41 11.06
C LYS A 144 -1.15 -17.34 11.79
N ILE A 145 -0.15 -16.71 11.19
CA ILE A 145 1.21 -16.65 11.76
C ILE A 145 1.57 -15.28 12.34
N ALA A 146 0.78 -14.25 12.05
CA ALA A 146 0.94 -12.94 12.65
C ALA A 146 0.76 -13.01 14.18
N LYS A 147 1.73 -12.45 14.91
CA LYS A 147 1.73 -12.41 16.37
C LYS A 147 1.57 -11.00 16.91
N ASP A 148 2.46 -10.11 16.48
CA ASP A 148 2.60 -8.77 17.05
C ASP A 148 1.99 -7.66 16.16
N TYR A 149 1.96 -7.89 14.85
CA TYR A 149 1.34 -7.05 13.83
C TYR A 149 0.89 -7.91 12.64
N TYR A 150 -0.16 -7.47 11.96
CA TYR A 150 -0.79 -8.04 10.79
C TYR A 150 -1.32 -6.95 9.84
N THR A 151 -0.42 -6.23 9.17
CA THR A 151 -0.78 -5.14 8.23
C THR A 151 -1.71 -5.58 7.09
N CYS A 152 -1.71 -6.88 6.72
CA CYS A 152 -2.58 -7.37 5.65
C CYS A 152 -4.07 -7.27 5.97
N GLN A 153 -4.48 -7.09 7.24
CA GLN A 153 -5.87 -6.86 7.60
C GLN A 153 -6.47 -5.62 6.92
N TYR A 154 -5.66 -4.60 6.68
CA TYR A 154 -6.08 -3.34 6.05
C TYR A 154 -6.01 -3.39 4.52
N CYS A 155 -5.43 -4.44 3.93
CA CYS A 155 -5.38 -4.60 2.48
C CYS A 155 -6.77 -4.99 1.93
N VAL A 156 -7.17 -4.41 0.79
CA VAL A 156 -8.46 -4.73 0.13
C VAL A 156 -8.54 -6.15 -0.45
N CYS A 157 -7.40 -6.84 -0.61
CA CYS A 157 -7.38 -8.19 -1.13
C CYS A 157 -8.18 -9.14 -0.25
N LYS A 158 -9.00 -10.00 -0.87
CA LYS A 158 -9.53 -11.21 -0.26
C LYS A 158 -8.44 -12.29 -0.18
N PRO A 159 -8.48 -13.20 0.81
CA PRO A 159 -7.68 -14.42 0.72
C PRO A 159 -8.10 -15.18 -0.54
N SER A 160 -7.13 -15.68 -1.32
CA SER A 160 -7.47 -16.63 -2.37
C SER A 160 -7.89 -17.95 -1.73
N GLU A 161 -8.82 -18.67 -2.36
CA GLU A 161 -9.06 -20.07 -1.99
C GLU A 161 -7.75 -20.83 -2.23
N LEU A 162 -7.15 -21.35 -1.14
CA LEU A 162 -5.92 -22.12 -1.17
C LEU A 162 -5.99 -23.19 -2.28
N LYS A 163 -5.08 -23.09 -3.26
CA LYS A 163 -4.86 -24.15 -4.26
C LYS A 163 -4.18 -25.36 -3.63
#